data_AF-A0A1F7NAH9-F1
#
_entry.id   AF-A0A1F7NAH9-F1
#
_cell.length_a   1.000
_cell.length_b   1.000
_cell.length_c   1.000
_cell.angle_alpha   90.00
_cell.angle_beta   90.00
_cell.angle_gamma   90.00
#
_symmetry.space_group_name_H-M   'P 1'
#
loop_
_entity.id
_entity.type
_entity.pdbx_description
1 polymer ?
#
loop_
_entity_poly.entity_id
_entity_poly.type
_entity_poly.pdbx_seq_one_letter_code
_entity_poly.pdbx_strand_id
1 'polypeptide(L)'
;MTNTLHRYGSPEGLRDDFVVFAIPTKANREGSLPKLKAFLEIAAKHGPVNMGGGGKGGFHRPSARLTPLVHWRERAAVTPAEVIEGCESPGTVAAVFDDIEKVKRLLAELRQRDLGMSINVSGLTEDARSAAEAAGLTRHSVEYSLGFPFGETDRMPDRRTLELATMCGHSMVAFGLVQKLCQLVREGRRTPTEAARCLARFCSCGVFNTARAERLLADARDGG
;
A
#
# COMPACT_ATOMS: atom_id res chain seq x y z
N MET A 1 10.21 -10.57 5.35
CA MET A 1 10.26 -10.06 3.98
C MET A 1 8.88 -9.64 3.51
N THR A 2 8.68 -8.33 3.38
CA THR A 2 7.49 -7.76 2.75
C THR A 2 7.76 -7.50 1.27
N ASN A 3 6.77 -7.70 0.43
CA ASN A 3 6.81 -7.37 -0.99
C ASN A 3 7.02 -5.86 -1.23
N THR A 4 6.70 -5.01 -0.25
CA THR A 4 6.81 -3.54 -0.35
C THR A 4 8.21 -3.00 -0.03
N LEU A 5 9.17 -3.85 0.33
CA LEU A 5 10.54 -3.44 0.65
C LEU A 5 11.25 -2.73 -0.52
N HIS A 6 10.89 -3.08 -1.76
CA HIS A 6 11.51 -2.55 -2.99
C HIS A 6 10.76 -1.36 -3.60
N ARG A 7 9.98 -0.62 -2.81
CA ARG A 7 9.34 0.61 -3.30
C ARG A 7 10.40 1.63 -3.66
N TYR A 8 10.32 2.12 -4.89
CA TYR A 8 11.27 3.07 -5.45
C TYR A 8 10.82 4.51 -5.19
N GLY A 9 11.77 5.39 -4.86
CA GLY A 9 11.55 6.82 -4.62
C GLY A 9 12.70 7.44 -3.81
N SER A 10 12.82 8.77 -3.82
CA SER A 10 13.70 9.46 -2.88
C SER A 10 13.09 9.47 -1.48
N PRO A 11 13.89 9.72 -0.42
CA PRO A 11 13.37 9.84 0.94
C PRO A 11 12.17 10.79 1.04
N GLU A 12 12.26 11.97 0.44
CA GLU A 12 11.20 12.98 0.44
C GLU A 12 9.93 12.47 -0.26
N GLY A 13 10.09 11.66 -1.30
CA GLY A 13 8.99 11.06 -2.05
C GLY A 13 8.34 9.85 -1.37
N LEU A 14 8.92 9.36 -0.27
CA LEU A 14 8.45 8.21 0.52
C LEU A 14 7.93 8.60 1.92
N ARG A 15 8.02 9.88 2.30
CA ARG A 15 7.59 10.40 3.62
C ARG A 15 6.09 10.21 3.92
N ASP A 16 5.29 10.01 2.87
CA ASP A 16 3.84 9.80 2.91
C ASP A 16 3.48 8.37 2.47
N ASP A 17 4.41 7.41 2.62
CA ASP A 17 4.21 6.02 2.21
C ASP A 17 4.50 5.01 3.32
N PHE A 18 3.48 4.78 4.14
CA PHE A 18 3.55 3.80 5.23
C PHE A 18 2.63 2.62 4.96
N VAL A 19 3.14 1.39 5.08
CA VAL A 19 2.33 0.17 5.02
C VAL A 19 2.54 -0.62 6.29
N VAL A 20 1.46 -0.84 7.04
CA VAL A 20 1.47 -1.63 8.26
C VAL A 20 0.83 -2.98 7.97
N PHE A 21 1.59 -4.05 8.13
CA PHE A 21 1.16 -5.43 7.92
C PHE A 21 0.91 -6.12 9.25
N ALA A 22 -0.12 -6.95 9.31
CA ALA A 22 -0.24 -8.01 10.30
C ALA A 22 -0.10 -9.37 9.58
N ILE A 23 0.88 -10.16 10.01
CA ILE A 23 1.25 -11.41 9.35
C ILE A 23 1.17 -12.56 10.35
N PRO A 24 0.35 -13.59 10.09
CA PRO A 24 0.40 -14.82 10.86
C PRO A 24 1.68 -15.60 10.51
N THR A 25 2.38 -16.05 11.54
CA THR A 25 3.53 -16.95 11.44
C THR A 25 3.07 -18.41 11.58
N LYS A 26 3.95 -19.38 11.33
CA LYS A 26 3.63 -20.81 11.58
C LYS A 26 3.18 -21.07 13.02
N ALA A 27 3.72 -20.34 14.00
CA ALA A 27 3.44 -20.55 15.42
C ALA A 27 2.09 -20.00 15.89
N ASN A 28 1.52 -19.01 15.20
CA ASN A 28 0.28 -18.34 15.60
C ASN A 28 -0.76 -18.27 14.46
N ARG A 29 -0.65 -19.15 13.46
CA ARG A 29 -1.57 -19.19 12.29
C ARG A 29 -2.94 -19.71 12.66
N GLU A 30 -3.01 -20.75 13.47
CA GLU A 30 -4.28 -21.32 13.91
C GLU A 30 -5.05 -20.29 14.74
N GLY A 31 -6.34 -20.11 14.43
CA GLY A 31 -7.16 -19.09 15.09
C GLY A 31 -6.75 -17.64 14.83
N SER A 32 -5.88 -17.35 13.85
CA SER A 32 -5.44 -15.97 13.56
C SER A 32 -6.48 -15.12 12.83
N LEU A 33 -7.44 -15.72 12.12
CA LEU A 33 -8.38 -14.95 11.28
C LEU A 33 -9.16 -13.88 12.07
N PRO A 34 -9.76 -14.16 13.24
CA PRO A 34 -10.40 -13.12 14.06
C PRO A 34 -9.44 -12.01 14.49
N LYS A 35 -8.17 -12.35 14.78
CA LYS A 35 -7.13 -11.39 15.17
C LYS A 35 -6.73 -10.48 14.00
N LEU A 36 -6.66 -11.03 12.79
CA LEU A 36 -6.40 -10.26 11.56
C LEU A 36 -7.56 -9.32 11.22
N LYS A 37 -8.81 -9.78 11.41
CA LYS A 37 -10.00 -8.92 11.29
C LYS A 37 -10.00 -7.79 12.32
N ALA A 38 -9.68 -8.10 13.58
CA ALA A 38 -9.54 -7.09 14.63
C ALA A 38 -8.43 -6.06 14.32
N PHE A 39 -7.31 -6.49 13.73
CA PHE A 39 -6.28 -5.56 13.23
C PHE A 39 -6.85 -4.61 12.18
N LEU A 40 -7.58 -5.12 11.18
CA LEU A 40 -8.19 -4.30 10.13
C LEU A 40 -9.26 -3.34 10.68
N GLU A 41 -10.05 -3.77 11.66
CA GLU A 41 -11.02 -2.92 12.37
C GLU A 41 -10.33 -1.76 13.08
N ILE A 42 -9.25 -2.04 13.81
CA ILE A 42 -8.44 -1.00 14.46
C ILE A 42 -7.84 -0.07 13.40
N ALA A 43 -7.24 -0.61 12.35
CA ALA A 43 -6.64 0.19 11.28
C ALA A 43 -7.65 1.12 10.62
N ALA A 44 -8.87 0.65 10.35
CA ALA A 44 -9.94 1.45 9.75
C ALA A 44 -10.29 2.70 10.57
N LYS A 45 -10.24 2.64 11.91
CA LYS A 45 -10.48 3.80 12.79
C LYS A 45 -9.47 4.93 12.59
N HIS A 46 -8.23 4.59 12.19
CA HIS A 46 -7.15 5.54 12.01
C HIS A 46 -7.08 6.14 10.59
N GLY A 47 -8.06 5.83 9.73
CA GLY A 47 -8.23 6.47 8.42
C GLY A 47 -7.13 6.12 7.40
N PRO A 48 -6.97 4.84 7.03
CA PRO A 48 -6.00 4.43 6.03
C PRO A 48 -6.44 4.89 4.63
N VAL A 49 -5.48 5.21 3.76
CA VAL A 49 -5.75 5.53 2.35
C VAL A 49 -6.13 4.29 1.54
N ASN A 50 -5.66 3.12 2.00
CA ASN A 50 -6.05 1.82 1.46
C ASN A 50 -5.85 0.75 2.55
N MET A 51 -6.59 -0.34 2.49
CA MET A 51 -6.39 -1.50 3.36
C MET A 51 -6.87 -2.74 2.64
N GLY A 52 -6.31 -3.91 2.93
CA GLY A 52 -6.67 -5.14 2.26
C GLY A 52 -6.05 -6.39 2.86
N GLY A 53 -6.37 -7.52 2.24
CA GLY A 53 -5.76 -8.82 2.52
C GLY A 53 -5.61 -9.62 1.24
N GLY A 54 -4.81 -10.69 1.27
CA GLY A 54 -4.48 -11.52 0.10
C GLY A 54 -5.63 -12.29 -0.57
N GLY A 55 -6.89 -12.08 -0.16
CA GLY A 55 -8.08 -12.72 -0.73
C GLY A 55 -8.82 -11.81 -1.71
N LYS A 56 -9.78 -11.01 -1.22
CA LYS A 56 -10.64 -10.14 -2.04
C LYS A 56 -10.09 -8.73 -2.29
N GLY A 57 -8.83 -8.48 -1.90
CA GLY A 57 -8.14 -7.20 -2.06
C GLY A 57 -8.68 -6.05 -1.20
N GLY A 58 -8.25 -4.83 -1.53
CA GLY A 58 -8.54 -3.65 -0.74
C GLY A 58 -9.71 -2.79 -1.23
N PHE A 59 -9.66 -1.49 -0.97
CA PHE A 59 -10.71 -0.55 -1.40
C PHE A 59 -10.87 -0.49 -2.92
N HIS A 60 -9.79 -0.73 -3.66
CA HIS A 60 -9.78 -0.74 -5.12
C HIS A 60 -9.74 -2.18 -5.64
N ARG A 61 -10.91 -2.82 -5.75
CA ARG A 61 -11.02 -4.21 -6.22
C ARG A 61 -10.96 -4.32 -7.76
N PRO A 62 -10.40 -5.40 -8.31
CA PRO A 62 -10.62 -5.79 -9.70
C PRO A 62 -12.11 -5.87 -10.05
N SER A 63 -12.44 -5.87 -11.34
CA SER A 63 -13.81 -6.13 -11.81
C SER A 63 -13.86 -7.53 -12.41
N ALA A 64 -14.89 -8.30 -12.06
CA ALA A 64 -15.18 -9.59 -12.70
C ALA A 64 -15.67 -9.39 -14.15
N ARG A 65 -16.31 -8.26 -14.47
CA ARG A 65 -16.72 -7.88 -15.82
C ARG A 65 -15.72 -6.88 -16.41
N LEU A 66 -14.85 -7.36 -17.28
CA LEU A 66 -13.91 -6.52 -18.00
C LEU A 66 -14.60 -5.91 -19.24
N THR A 67 -14.55 -4.59 -19.33
CA THR A 67 -14.98 -3.82 -20.50
C THR A 67 -13.98 -2.69 -20.74
N PRO A 68 -13.86 -2.13 -21.95
CA PRO A 68 -12.94 -1.02 -22.22
C PRO A 68 -13.14 0.19 -21.29
N LEU A 69 -14.35 0.35 -20.73
CA LEU A 69 -14.73 1.46 -19.86
C LEU A 69 -14.69 1.11 -18.37
N VAL A 70 -14.34 -0.12 -17.99
CA VAL A 70 -14.43 -0.59 -16.60
C VAL A 70 -13.60 0.26 -15.64
N HIS A 71 -12.48 0.82 -16.11
CA HIS A 71 -11.58 1.66 -15.33
C HIS A 71 -12.10 3.09 -15.12
N TRP A 72 -13.03 3.53 -15.96
CA TRP A 72 -13.47 4.93 -16.06
C TRP A 72 -14.90 5.17 -15.59
N ARG A 73 -15.63 4.10 -15.30
CA ARG A 73 -16.96 4.21 -14.70
C ARG A 73 -16.84 4.32 -13.19
N GLU A 74 -17.73 5.12 -12.62
CA GLU A 74 -17.97 5.14 -11.19
C GLU A 74 -18.37 3.74 -10.71
N ARG A 75 -17.82 3.34 -9.57
CA ARG A 75 -18.11 2.07 -8.92
C ARG A 75 -18.47 2.38 -7.48
N ALA A 76 -19.38 1.58 -6.91
CA ALA A 76 -19.65 1.63 -5.49
C ALA A 76 -18.33 1.53 -4.71
N ALA A 77 -18.14 2.45 -3.77
CA ALA A 77 -17.00 2.42 -2.88
C ALA A 77 -17.06 1.14 -2.04
N VAL A 78 -15.93 0.47 -1.89
CA VAL A 78 -15.81 -0.67 -0.98
C VAL A 78 -15.54 -0.13 0.42
N THR A 79 -16.43 -0.46 1.35
CA THR A 79 -16.31 -0.05 2.74
C THR A 79 -15.26 -0.89 3.49
N PRO A 80 -14.68 -0.38 4.59
CA PRO A 80 -13.81 -1.18 5.46
C PRO A 80 -14.46 -2.49 5.92
N ALA A 81 -15.76 -2.45 6.25
CA ALA A 81 -16.52 -3.63 6.67
C ALA A 81 -16.51 -4.73 5.59
N GLU A 82 -16.73 -4.38 4.32
CA GLU A 82 -16.68 -5.32 3.20
C GLU A 82 -15.27 -5.88 2.94
N VAL A 83 -14.21 -5.12 3.27
CA VAL A 83 -12.81 -5.62 3.22
C VAL A 83 -12.57 -6.65 4.32
N ILE A 84 -13.01 -6.33 5.55
CA ILE A 84 -12.85 -7.19 6.74
C ILE A 84 -13.64 -8.49 6.57
N GLU A 85 -14.89 -8.42 6.12
CA GLU A 85 -15.73 -9.58 5.86
C GLU A 85 -15.11 -10.47 4.78
N GLY A 86 -14.56 -9.87 3.72
CA GLY A 86 -13.91 -10.56 2.62
C GLY A 86 -12.59 -11.28 2.96
N CYS A 87 -12.09 -11.15 4.20
CA CYS A 87 -11.00 -11.99 4.70
C CYS A 87 -11.56 -13.34 5.16
N GLU A 88 -11.42 -14.36 4.32
CA GLU A 88 -12.00 -15.70 4.53
C GLU A 88 -11.01 -16.72 5.09
N SER A 89 -9.70 -16.45 4.98
CA SER A 89 -8.65 -17.38 5.41
C SER A 89 -7.50 -16.66 6.11
N PRO A 90 -6.78 -17.35 7.02
CA PRO A 90 -5.54 -16.85 7.61
C PRO A 90 -4.51 -16.48 6.54
N GLY A 91 -4.18 -15.18 6.47
CA GLY A 91 -3.22 -14.64 5.53
C GLY A 91 -2.73 -13.26 5.95
N THR A 92 -1.84 -12.68 5.15
CA THR A 92 -1.34 -11.32 5.38
C THR A 92 -2.45 -10.31 5.13
N VAL A 93 -2.64 -9.41 6.10
CA VAL A 93 -3.49 -8.22 5.96
C VAL A 93 -2.63 -6.97 6.12
N ALA A 94 -3.05 -5.87 5.51
CA ALA A 94 -2.30 -4.63 5.48
C ALA A 94 -3.21 -3.41 5.52
N ALA A 95 -2.69 -2.32 6.07
CA ALA A 95 -3.26 -0.98 5.99
C ALA A 95 -2.18 0.00 5.55
N VAL A 96 -2.56 0.95 4.69
CA VAL A 96 -1.70 1.93 4.05
C VAL A 96 -2.05 3.32 4.58
N PHE A 97 -1.05 4.08 4.97
CA PHE A 97 -1.19 5.41 5.53
C PHE A 97 -0.30 6.41 4.80
N ASP A 98 -0.80 7.63 4.69
CA ASP A 98 -0.17 8.81 4.10
C ASP A 98 0.43 9.76 5.15
N ASP A 99 0.28 9.43 6.43
CA ASP A 99 0.69 10.26 7.56
C ASP A 99 1.23 9.39 8.70
N ILE A 100 2.44 9.71 9.16
CA ILE A 100 3.12 9.04 10.26
C ILE A 100 2.34 9.15 11.58
N GLU A 101 1.59 10.22 11.80
CA GLU A 101 0.81 10.40 13.03
C GLU A 101 -0.35 9.39 13.10
N LYS A 102 -0.94 9.01 11.95
CA LYS A 102 -1.91 7.91 11.88
C LYS A 102 -1.25 6.58 12.26
N VAL A 103 -0.02 6.34 11.81
CA VAL A 103 0.75 5.13 12.14
C VAL A 103 1.09 5.08 13.62
N LYS A 104 1.52 6.19 14.23
CA LYS A 104 1.79 6.28 15.68
C LYS A 104 0.57 5.91 16.51
N ARG A 105 -0.59 6.51 16.20
CA ARG A 105 -1.86 6.21 16.88
C ARG A 105 -2.29 4.74 16.71
N LEU A 106 -2.12 4.20 15.50
CA LEU A 106 -2.37 2.78 15.23
C LEU A 106 -1.49 1.88 16.10
N LEU A 107 -0.17 2.10 16.12
CA LEU A 107 0.77 1.27 16.88
C LEU A 107 0.50 1.33 18.39
N ALA A 108 0.12 2.50 18.91
CA ALA A 108 -0.29 2.66 20.30
C ALA A 108 -1.53 1.83 20.64
N GLU A 109 -2.57 1.84 19.81
CA GLU A 109 -3.77 1.00 20.02
C GLU A 109 -3.46 -0.50 19.85
N LEU A 110 -2.66 -0.87 18.85
CA LEU A 110 -2.26 -2.27 18.64
C LEU A 110 -1.49 -2.83 19.84
N ARG A 111 -0.61 -2.03 20.45
CA ARG A 111 0.08 -2.40 21.69
C ARG A 111 -0.90 -2.68 22.82
N GLN A 112 -1.89 -1.80 23.02
CA GLN A 112 -2.89 -1.96 24.09
C GLN A 112 -3.76 -3.20 23.90
N ARG A 113 -4.06 -3.52 22.63
CA ARG A 113 -4.94 -4.64 22.28
C ARG A 113 -4.26 -6.00 22.26
N ASP A 114 -2.93 -6.02 22.20
CA ASP A 114 -2.06 -7.20 22.19
C ASP A 114 -2.66 -8.41 21.46
N LEU A 115 -2.86 -8.25 20.15
CA LEU A 115 -3.48 -9.29 19.32
C LEU A 115 -2.59 -10.54 19.16
N GLY A 116 -1.34 -10.50 19.64
CA GLY A 116 -0.35 -11.57 19.45
C GLY A 116 0.03 -11.82 17.99
N MET A 117 -0.12 -10.82 17.12
CA MET A 117 0.24 -10.86 15.70
C MET A 117 1.58 -10.16 15.44
N SER A 118 2.34 -10.67 14.47
CA SER A 118 3.57 -9.99 14.02
C SER A 118 3.20 -8.78 13.18
N ILE A 119 3.67 -7.60 13.61
CA ILE A 119 3.44 -6.33 12.93
C ILE A 119 4.71 -5.91 12.20
N ASN A 120 4.60 -5.63 10.90
CA ASN A 120 5.68 -5.05 10.11
C ASN A 120 5.27 -3.67 9.60
N VAL A 121 6.14 -2.68 9.77
CA VAL A 121 5.95 -1.32 9.25
C VAL A 121 6.93 -1.08 8.11
N SER A 122 6.41 -0.93 6.90
CA SER A 122 7.14 -0.52 5.71
C SER A 122 7.08 1.00 5.58
N GLY A 123 8.22 1.66 5.42
CA GLY A 123 8.37 3.10 5.29
C GLY A 123 9.84 3.50 5.43
N LEU A 124 10.14 4.80 5.52
CA LEU A 124 11.50 5.24 5.86
C LEU A 124 11.90 4.70 7.23
N THR A 125 13.14 4.23 7.34
CA THR A 125 13.57 3.47 8.51
C THR A 125 13.54 4.28 9.81
N GLU A 126 13.97 5.54 9.75
CA GLU A 126 13.94 6.43 10.91
C GLU A 126 12.51 6.82 11.31
N ASP A 127 11.62 7.02 10.34
CA ASP A 127 10.21 7.30 10.59
C ASP A 127 9.52 6.10 11.24
N ALA A 128 9.74 4.89 10.71
CA ALA A 128 9.20 3.66 11.29
C ALA A 128 9.74 3.41 12.71
N ARG A 129 11.02 3.74 12.96
CA ARG A 129 11.62 3.68 14.30
C ARG A 129 10.95 4.70 15.25
N SER A 130 10.83 5.96 14.82
CA SER A 130 10.18 7.02 15.59
C SER A 130 8.73 6.66 15.93
N ALA A 131 7.99 6.07 14.97
CA ALA A 131 6.62 5.64 15.19
C ALA A 131 6.52 4.50 16.23
N ALA A 132 7.45 3.55 16.20
CA ALA A 132 7.52 2.49 17.20
C ALA A 132 7.88 3.04 18.60
N GLU A 133 8.88 3.93 18.70
CA GLU A 133 9.30 4.56 19.95
C GLU A 133 8.17 5.40 20.58
N ALA A 134 7.40 6.14 19.77
CA ALA A 134 6.24 6.88 20.23
C ALA A 134 5.13 5.99 20.83
N ALA A 135 5.03 4.74 20.38
CA ALA A 135 4.16 3.72 20.96
C ALA A 135 4.84 2.93 22.11
N GLY A 136 6.07 3.31 22.49
CA GLY A 136 6.93 2.65 23.47
C GLY A 136 7.45 1.27 23.02
N LEU A 137 7.30 0.91 21.75
CA LEU A 137 7.67 -0.39 21.20
C LEU A 137 9.17 -0.40 20.86
N THR A 138 9.86 -1.47 21.23
CA THR A 138 11.23 -1.70 20.79
C THR A 138 11.22 -2.56 19.52
N ARG A 139 11.72 -2.00 18.42
CA ARG A 139 11.85 -2.71 17.15
C ARG A 139 12.88 -3.84 17.28
N HIS A 140 12.52 -5.06 16.89
CA HIS A 140 13.41 -6.23 17.00
C HIS A 140 14.25 -6.51 15.74
N SER A 141 13.82 -6.07 14.55
CA SER A 141 14.52 -6.32 13.29
C SER A 141 14.31 -5.21 12.27
N VAL A 142 15.20 -5.15 11.28
CA VAL A 142 15.15 -4.20 10.16
C VAL A 142 15.48 -4.93 8.88
N GLU A 143 14.69 -4.68 7.85
CA GLU A 143 15.01 -5.08 6.49
C GLU A 143 15.29 -3.81 5.67
N TYR A 144 16.40 -3.80 4.94
CA TYR A 144 16.79 -2.68 4.07
C TYR A 144 16.85 -3.16 2.63
N SER A 145 16.30 -2.37 1.72
CA SER A 145 16.62 -2.48 0.29
C SER A 145 17.70 -1.48 -0.04
N LEU A 146 18.80 -1.94 -0.65
CA LEU A 146 19.83 -1.06 -1.20
C LEU A 146 19.40 -0.42 -2.53
N GLY A 147 18.20 -0.74 -3.03
CA GLY A 147 17.72 -0.33 -4.34
C GLY A 147 18.43 -1.07 -5.47
N PHE A 148 18.70 -0.34 -6.56
CA PHE A 148 19.36 -0.87 -7.77
C PHE A 148 20.68 -0.13 -8.03
N PRO A 149 21.69 -0.22 -7.13
CA PRO A 149 22.93 0.54 -7.27
C PRO A 149 23.88 0.01 -8.36
N PHE A 150 23.62 -1.19 -8.89
CA PHE A 150 24.48 -1.87 -9.86
C PHE A 150 23.65 -2.47 -11.01
N GLY A 151 24.22 -2.51 -12.22
CA GLY A 151 23.61 -3.10 -13.41
C GLY A 151 23.30 -2.09 -14.52
N GLU A 152 22.58 -2.54 -15.55
CA GLU A 152 22.12 -1.72 -16.69
C GLU A 152 20.92 -0.83 -16.29
N THR A 153 21.16 0.11 -15.37
CA THR A 153 20.12 1.02 -14.84
C THR A 153 19.54 1.94 -15.91
N ASP A 154 20.25 2.12 -17.02
CA ASP A 154 19.83 2.85 -18.23
C ASP A 154 18.70 2.14 -18.99
N ARG A 155 18.54 0.82 -18.83
CA ARG A 155 17.44 0.05 -19.43
C ARG A 155 16.21 -0.04 -18.55
N MET A 156 16.28 0.48 -17.33
CA MET A 156 15.14 0.50 -16.43
C MET A 156 14.07 1.47 -16.95
N PRO A 157 12.80 1.24 -16.61
CA PRO A 157 11.77 2.25 -16.79
C PRO A 157 12.19 3.57 -16.12
N ASP A 158 11.67 4.67 -16.64
CA ASP A 158 11.89 5.99 -16.07
C ASP A 158 11.48 6.03 -14.58
N ARG A 159 12.07 6.98 -13.85
CA ARG A 159 11.87 7.13 -12.40
C ARG A 159 10.39 7.15 -12.01
N ARG A 160 9.54 7.89 -12.73
CA ARG A 160 8.12 8.01 -12.41
C ARG A 160 7.42 6.67 -12.58
N THR A 161 7.74 5.96 -13.65
CA THR A 161 7.21 4.62 -13.91
C THR A 161 7.59 3.65 -12.78
N LEU A 162 8.84 3.69 -12.31
CA LEU A 162 9.30 2.87 -11.19
C LEU A 162 8.61 3.23 -9.87
N GLU A 163 8.50 4.52 -9.53
CA GLU A 163 7.85 4.99 -8.29
C GLU A 163 6.40 4.52 -8.20
N LEU A 164 5.68 4.49 -9.32
CA LEU A 164 4.29 4.05 -9.42
C LEU A 164 4.15 2.53 -9.47
N ALA A 165 4.93 1.83 -10.30
CA ALA A 165 4.77 0.39 -10.50
C ALA A 165 5.21 -0.44 -9.29
N THR A 166 6.24 0.00 -8.58
CA THR A 166 6.80 -0.73 -7.42
C THR A 166 5.91 -0.68 -6.18
N MET A 167 4.92 0.23 -6.10
CA MET A 167 4.02 0.32 -4.94
C MET A 167 3.24 -0.97 -4.66
N CYS A 168 2.89 -1.76 -5.67
CA CYS A 168 2.24 -3.03 -5.43
C CYS A 168 3.15 -4.06 -4.72
N GLY A 169 4.47 -3.96 -4.89
CA GLY A 169 5.46 -4.91 -4.37
C GLY A 169 5.47 -6.30 -5.03
N HIS A 170 4.35 -6.73 -5.63
CA HIS A 170 4.22 -8.00 -6.36
C HIS A 170 4.42 -7.86 -7.88
N SER A 171 4.81 -6.67 -8.35
CA SER A 171 4.96 -6.38 -9.80
C SER A 171 3.69 -6.59 -10.64
N MET A 172 2.50 -6.48 -10.03
CA MET A 172 1.21 -6.61 -10.72
C MET A 172 0.79 -5.35 -11.49
N VAL A 173 1.46 -4.22 -11.24
CA VAL A 173 1.22 -2.96 -11.94
C VAL A 173 2.19 -2.88 -13.12
N ALA A 174 1.67 -3.06 -14.33
CA ALA A 174 2.50 -3.07 -15.54
C ALA A 174 3.08 -1.69 -15.88
N PHE A 175 4.35 -1.64 -16.27
CA PHE A 175 5.04 -0.40 -16.65
C PHE A 175 4.35 0.35 -17.79
N GLY A 176 3.92 -0.37 -18.84
CA GLY A 176 3.20 0.24 -19.97
C GLY A 176 1.87 0.86 -19.57
N LEU A 177 1.17 0.30 -18.56
CA LEU A 177 -0.05 0.89 -18.02
C LEU A 177 0.27 2.21 -17.30
N VAL A 178 1.31 2.22 -16.47
CA VAL A 178 1.75 3.42 -15.76
C VAL A 178 2.12 4.54 -16.73
N GLN A 179 2.94 4.24 -17.73
CA GLN A 179 3.33 5.19 -18.78
C GLN A 179 2.12 5.74 -19.51
N LYS A 180 1.16 4.88 -19.86
CA LYS A 180 -0.07 5.30 -20.53
C LYS A 180 -0.91 6.22 -19.65
N LEU A 181 -1.05 5.92 -18.36
CA LEU A 181 -1.81 6.76 -17.43
C LEU A 181 -1.13 8.11 -17.20
N CYS A 182 0.20 8.13 -17.08
CA CYS A 182 0.96 9.39 -17.01
C CYS A 182 0.72 10.26 -18.25
N GLN A 183 0.73 9.65 -19.44
CA GLN A 183 0.41 10.36 -20.69
C GLN A 183 -1.03 10.90 -20.67
N LEU A 184 -2.02 10.09 -20.29
CA LEU A 184 -3.42 10.53 -20.24
C LEU A 184 -3.65 11.67 -19.25
N VAL A 185 -2.92 11.68 -18.13
CA VAL A 185 -2.96 12.78 -17.15
C VAL A 185 -2.31 14.05 -17.70
N ARG A 186 -1.15 13.93 -18.35
CA ARG A 186 -0.48 15.05 -19.04
C ARG A 186 -1.35 15.67 -20.14
N GLU A 187 -2.06 14.85 -20.90
CA GLU A 187 -3.00 15.28 -21.95
C GLU A 187 -4.32 15.85 -21.40
N GLY A 188 -4.52 15.88 -20.07
CA GLY A 188 -5.79 16.32 -19.45
C GLY A 188 -6.97 15.38 -19.71
N ARG A 189 -6.74 14.19 -20.26
CA ARG A 189 -7.79 13.21 -20.59
C ARG A 189 -8.26 12.43 -19.38
N ARG A 190 -7.46 12.39 -18.31
CA ARG A 190 -7.78 11.77 -17.02
C ARG A 190 -7.21 12.62 -15.89
N THR A 191 -7.89 12.60 -14.76
CA THR A 191 -7.40 13.21 -13.52
C THR A 191 -6.36 12.30 -12.84
N PRO A 192 -5.44 12.86 -12.02
CA PRO A 192 -4.52 12.06 -11.19
C PRO A 192 -5.25 11.03 -10.32
N THR A 193 -6.39 11.42 -9.72
CA THR A 193 -7.25 10.56 -8.91
C THR A 193 -7.82 9.37 -9.69
N GLU A 194 -8.34 9.59 -10.90
CA GLU A 194 -8.83 8.48 -11.74
C GLU A 194 -7.70 7.51 -12.12
N ALA A 195 -6.53 8.04 -12.48
CA ALA A 195 -5.36 7.24 -12.84
C ALA A 195 -4.82 6.44 -11.64
N ALA A 196 -4.71 7.04 -10.45
CA ALA A 196 -4.30 6.35 -9.23
C ALA A 196 -5.27 5.22 -8.85
N ARG A 197 -6.59 5.49 -8.91
CA ARG A 197 -7.62 4.47 -8.68
C ARG A 197 -7.57 3.36 -9.73
N CYS A 198 -7.18 3.66 -10.96
CA CYS A 198 -6.99 2.65 -12.00
C CYS A 198 -5.81 1.72 -11.66
N LEU A 199 -4.65 2.29 -11.31
CA LEU A 199 -3.45 1.53 -10.91
C LEU A 199 -3.71 0.64 -9.68
N ALA A 200 -4.39 1.20 -8.67
CA ALA A 200 -4.67 0.49 -7.42
C ALA A 200 -5.48 -0.80 -7.62
N ARG A 201 -6.31 -0.89 -8.67
CA ARG A 201 -7.12 -2.09 -8.98
C ARG A 201 -6.28 -3.32 -9.32
N PHE A 202 -5.05 -3.11 -9.79
CA PHE A 202 -4.12 -4.21 -10.11
C PHE A 202 -3.35 -4.68 -8.88
N CYS A 203 -3.46 -3.97 -7.75
CA CYS A 203 -2.93 -4.40 -6.47
C CYS A 203 -3.97 -5.26 -5.72
N SER A 204 -3.93 -6.57 -5.94
CA SER A 204 -4.87 -7.52 -5.36
C SER A 204 -4.78 -7.67 -3.84
N CYS A 205 -3.71 -7.19 -3.18
CA CYS A 205 -3.56 -7.25 -1.73
C CYS A 205 -3.90 -5.93 -1.01
N GLY A 206 -4.19 -4.85 -1.74
CA GLY A 206 -4.61 -3.57 -1.14
C GLY A 206 -3.49 -2.73 -0.51
N VAL A 207 -2.22 -2.99 -0.83
CA VAL A 207 -1.08 -2.20 -0.30
C VAL A 207 -0.77 -0.94 -1.11
N PHE A 208 -1.37 -0.77 -2.28
CA PHE A 208 -1.06 0.37 -3.15
C PHE A 208 -1.51 1.69 -2.51
N ASN A 209 -0.60 2.65 -2.40
CA ASN A 209 -0.85 3.97 -1.81
C ASN A 209 -1.41 4.92 -2.87
N THR A 210 -2.72 5.14 -2.83
CA THR A 210 -3.41 6.02 -3.78
C THR A 210 -3.05 7.49 -3.58
N ALA A 211 -2.90 7.97 -2.34
CA ALA A 211 -2.52 9.35 -2.07
C ALA A 211 -1.14 9.69 -2.68
N ARG A 212 -0.15 8.82 -2.47
CA ARG A 212 1.16 8.95 -3.12
C ARG A 212 1.05 8.88 -4.64
N ALA A 213 0.28 7.94 -5.18
CA ALA A 213 0.10 7.82 -6.63
C ALA A 213 -0.51 9.09 -7.25
N GLU A 214 -1.51 9.68 -6.60
CA GLU A 214 -2.16 10.92 -7.05
C GLU A 214 -1.18 12.08 -7.09
N ARG A 215 -0.36 12.25 -6.04
CA ARG A 215 0.70 13.26 -6.00
C ARG A 215 1.70 13.06 -7.14
N LEU A 216 2.22 11.85 -7.32
CA LEU A 216 3.19 11.55 -8.38
C LEU A 216 2.62 11.79 -9.79
N LEU A 217 1.34 11.48 -10.00
CA LEU A 217 0.65 11.71 -11.27
C LEU A 217 0.36 13.20 -11.51
N ALA A 218 0.06 13.97 -10.45
CA ALA A 218 -0.10 15.41 -10.52
C ALA A 218 1.22 16.10 -10.90
N ASP A 219 2.33 15.72 -10.27
CA ASP A 219 3.67 16.24 -10.60
C ASP A 219 4.02 16.01 -12.09
N ALA A 220 3.63 14.85 -12.63
CA ALA A 220 3.87 14.50 -14.03
C ALA A 220 3.09 15.38 -15.01
N ARG A 221 1.95 15.96 -14.61
CA ARG A 221 1.18 16.91 -15.43
C ARG A 221 1.95 18.23 -15.60
N ASP A 222 2.65 18.65 -14.55
CA ASP A 222 3.25 19.98 -14.47
C ASP A 222 4.68 20.03 -15.05
N GLY A 223 5.11 18.95 -15.74
CA GLY A 223 6.36 18.92 -16.53
C GLY A 223 7.62 18.54 -15.78
N GLY A 224 7.50 17.90 -14.60
CA GLY A 224 8.63 17.39 -13.83
C GLY A 224 9.31 16.15 -14.43
#